data_AF-A0A1I8BZP4-F1
#
_entry.id   AF-A0A1I8BZP4-F1
#
_cell.length_a   1.000
_cell.length_b   1.000
_cell.length_c   1.000
_cell.angle_alpha   90.00
_cell.angle_beta   90.00
_cell.angle_gamma   90.00
#
_symmetry.space_group_name_H-M   'P 1'
#
loop_
_entity.id
_entity.type
_entity.pdbx_description
1 polymer ?
#
loop_
_entity_poly.entity_id
_entity_poly.type
_entity_poly.pdbx_seq_one_letter_code
_entity_poly.pdbx_strand_id
1 'polypeptide(L)'
;MTEDMSSISDFELIQSNDVINIEKNLNNAENVLVEEKNKLFENEIKMEIQKLKSDHKNEIEEIKINFQQFFNEKIKEILIKNKEEKNKLEMKNQFLENGMKILKEETNEEIQKLKTDHKKEIEEIKINFQQFNEKINEEKDKKEKIEIKNQLLENGIKILKEETKETIALFEKKICELTSEMDKLNNLNNKQVSFVQIINKWDRISGLYECCKNKCINTKKPFANCIKGNGFINLINEENIKYIKGKGIDKKGRVYGKYLFNKPKEDLNNYSLFYFEIKCFKIDEGDKNYMSIGHRNCNNKCIRFHVKYALIKNEEDEEFKINNFFWNNNDIFGCGLIYPPKNKINKLPYIFFTQNGKQIGKAVLANENCISYIPYVSLNGCSVEANFGNDLETKPFIYDIRKHFLAKQFY
;
A
#
# COMPACT_ATOMS: atom_id res chain seq x y z
N MET A 1 -117.93 -51.41 -10.22
CA MET A 1 -119.26 -51.95 -9.87
C MET A 1 -119.06 -53.18 -8.98
N THR A 2 -120.04 -53.73 -8.24
CA THR A 2 -121.53 -53.61 -8.11
C THR A 2 -122.18 -52.20 -7.92
N GLU A 3 -123.50 -51.95 -7.72
CA GLU A 3 -124.78 -52.30 -8.45
C GLU A 3 -125.96 -51.36 -7.97
N ASP A 4 -127.20 -51.44 -8.50
CA ASP A 4 -128.39 -50.55 -8.22
C ASP A 4 -129.78 -51.23 -8.57
N MET A 5 -130.99 -50.58 -8.40
CA MET A 5 -132.23 -50.61 -9.28
C MET A 5 -133.73 -50.44 -8.72
N SER A 6 -134.70 -50.00 -9.63
CA SER A 6 -136.11 -50.47 -10.08
C SER A 6 -137.59 -50.23 -9.51
N SER A 7 -138.45 -49.39 -10.20
CA SER A 7 -139.82 -49.51 -10.92
C SER A 7 -141.28 -49.98 -10.45
N ILE A 8 -142.38 -49.44 -11.13
CA ILE A 8 -143.79 -49.97 -11.51
C ILE A 8 -145.07 -49.74 -10.57
N SER A 9 -146.44 -49.72 -10.86
CA SER A 9 -147.51 -50.26 -11.84
C SER A 9 -148.89 -49.46 -12.07
N ASP A 10 -150.01 -50.05 -12.64
CA ASP A 10 -151.19 -49.42 -13.39
C ASP A 10 -152.70 -49.97 -13.19
N PHE A 11 -153.72 -49.75 -14.13
CA PHE A 11 -155.16 -50.31 -14.37
C PHE A 11 -156.48 -49.53 -13.90
N GLU A 12 -157.82 -49.61 -14.32
CA GLU A 12 -158.80 -50.08 -15.41
C GLU A 12 -160.29 -49.45 -15.20
N LEU A 13 -161.54 -49.60 -15.80
CA LEU A 13 -162.42 -50.25 -16.89
C LEU A 13 -163.69 -49.31 -17.27
N ILE A 14 -165.00 -49.50 -17.70
CA ILE A 14 -166.15 -50.51 -17.96
C ILE A 14 -167.35 -49.97 -18.93
N GLN A 15 -168.54 -50.63 -19.16
CA GLN A 15 -169.58 -50.41 -20.29
C GLN A 15 -171.16 -50.71 -20.07
N SER A 16 -172.12 -50.36 -21.00
CA SER A 16 -173.59 -50.81 -21.14
C SER A 16 -174.31 -50.50 -22.53
N ASN A 17 -175.53 -51.01 -22.85
CA ASN A 17 -175.89 -51.53 -24.22
C ASN A 17 -177.20 -51.16 -25.01
N ASP A 18 -178.06 -50.17 -24.68
CA ASP A 18 -179.29 -49.85 -25.48
C ASP A 18 -179.02 -49.11 -26.82
N VAL A 19 -177.77 -49.18 -27.29
CA VAL A 19 -177.18 -48.20 -28.22
C VAL A 19 -177.20 -48.68 -29.67
N ILE A 20 -177.41 -49.96 -29.99
CA ILE A 20 -176.88 -50.58 -31.22
C ILE A 20 -177.42 -50.05 -32.58
N ASN A 21 -178.69 -49.62 -32.71
CA ASN A 21 -179.12 -48.95 -33.96
C ASN A 21 -178.82 -47.44 -33.96
N ILE A 22 -178.59 -46.87 -32.77
CA ILE A 22 -177.88 -45.60 -32.63
C ILE A 22 -176.42 -45.82 -33.09
N GLU A 23 -175.70 -46.87 -32.67
CA GLU A 23 -174.29 -47.18 -33.01
C GLU A 23 -174.01 -47.25 -34.50
N LYS A 24 -174.97 -47.47 -35.41
CA LYS A 24 -174.64 -47.49 -36.85
C LYS A 24 -174.63 -46.11 -37.50
N ASN A 25 -175.47 -45.20 -37.02
CA ASN A 25 -175.35 -43.78 -37.32
C ASN A 25 -174.30 -43.10 -36.43
N LEU A 26 -174.10 -43.60 -35.20
CA LEU A 26 -173.02 -43.18 -34.32
C LEU A 26 -171.67 -43.63 -34.88
N ASN A 27 -171.48 -44.85 -35.41
CA ASN A 27 -170.22 -45.23 -36.06
C ASN A 27 -169.87 -44.26 -37.19
N ASN A 28 -170.86 -43.76 -37.94
CA ASN A 28 -170.61 -42.76 -38.98
C ASN A 28 -170.29 -41.37 -38.39
N ALA A 29 -170.94 -40.97 -37.29
CA ALA A 29 -170.65 -39.73 -36.57
C ALA A 29 -169.35 -39.78 -35.73
N GLU A 30 -168.98 -40.95 -35.24
CA GLU A 30 -167.79 -41.27 -34.44
C GLU A 30 -166.58 -41.35 -35.35
N ASN A 31 -166.66 -41.97 -36.52
CA ASN A 31 -165.56 -41.89 -37.49
C ASN A 31 -165.29 -40.42 -37.91
N VAL A 32 -166.34 -39.60 -38.08
CA VAL A 32 -166.19 -38.15 -38.31
C VAL A 32 -165.60 -37.45 -37.08
N LEU A 33 -166.12 -37.69 -35.87
CA LEU A 33 -165.61 -37.09 -34.62
C LEU A 33 -164.18 -37.54 -34.27
N VAL A 34 -163.77 -38.75 -34.68
CA VAL A 34 -162.41 -39.28 -34.52
C VAL A 34 -161.47 -38.65 -35.55
N GLU A 35 -161.90 -38.48 -36.81
CA GLU A 35 -161.14 -37.68 -37.78
C GLU A 35 -160.99 -36.22 -37.32
N GLU A 36 -162.05 -35.59 -36.80
CA GLU A 36 -161.99 -34.21 -36.31
C GLU A 36 -161.14 -34.09 -35.04
N LYS A 37 -161.26 -35.01 -34.07
CA LYS A 37 -160.36 -35.05 -32.90
C LYS A 37 -158.90 -35.24 -33.29
N ASN A 38 -158.61 -36.18 -34.19
CA ASN A 38 -157.25 -36.44 -34.64
C ASN A 38 -156.68 -35.24 -35.41
N LYS A 39 -157.49 -34.55 -36.24
CA LYS A 39 -157.10 -33.29 -36.89
C LYS A 39 -156.88 -32.15 -35.88
N LEU A 40 -157.69 -32.05 -34.81
CA LEU A 40 -157.46 -31.08 -33.74
C LEU A 40 -156.13 -31.34 -33.03
N PHE A 41 -155.92 -32.59 -32.59
CA PHE A 41 -154.75 -33.01 -31.82
C PHE A 41 -153.45 -32.96 -32.64
N GLU A 42 -153.49 -33.33 -33.93
CA GLU A 42 -152.37 -33.10 -34.85
C GLU A 42 -152.04 -31.61 -34.99
N ASN A 43 -153.04 -30.73 -35.10
CA ASN A 43 -152.81 -29.30 -35.26
C ASN A 43 -152.27 -28.66 -33.97
N GLU A 44 -152.76 -29.09 -32.81
CA GLU A 44 -152.28 -28.65 -31.49
C GLU A 44 -150.80 -29.06 -31.29
N ILE A 45 -150.47 -30.33 -31.53
CA ILE A 45 -149.08 -30.83 -31.52
C ILE A 45 -148.21 -30.12 -32.58
N LYS A 46 -148.71 -29.84 -33.79
CA LYS A 46 -147.97 -29.09 -34.82
C LYS A 46 -147.67 -27.66 -34.38
N MET A 47 -148.63 -26.95 -33.78
CA MET A 47 -148.43 -25.60 -33.24
C MET A 47 -147.41 -25.61 -32.09
N GLU A 48 -147.51 -26.56 -31.17
CA GLU A 48 -146.61 -26.63 -30.02
C GLU A 48 -145.17 -27.03 -30.41
N ILE A 49 -145.01 -27.94 -31.37
CA ILE A 49 -143.72 -28.25 -32.01
C ILE A 49 -143.17 -27.05 -32.81
N GLN A 50 -144.01 -26.27 -33.49
CA GLN A 50 -143.58 -25.03 -34.15
C GLN A 50 -143.12 -23.98 -33.14
N LYS A 51 -143.82 -23.85 -32.01
CA LYS A 51 -143.44 -22.94 -30.93
C LYS A 51 -142.11 -23.34 -30.28
N LEU A 52 -141.94 -24.61 -29.89
CA LEU A 52 -140.66 -25.13 -29.39
C LEU A 52 -139.50 -24.94 -30.39
N LYS A 53 -139.77 -25.07 -31.71
CA LYS A 53 -138.76 -24.79 -32.76
C LYS A 53 -138.47 -23.29 -32.94
N SER A 54 -139.43 -22.41 -32.68
CA SER A 54 -139.22 -20.97 -32.61
C SER A 54 -138.33 -20.62 -31.42
N ASP A 55 -138.70 -21.11 -30.24
CA ASP A 55 -138.15 -20.65 -28.98
C ASP A 55 -136.69 -21.14 -28.81
N HIS A 56 -136.40 -22.43 -29.08
CA HIS A 56 -135.02 -22.92 -29.17
C HIS A 56 -134.20 -22.20 -30.25
N LYS A 57 -134.80 -21.79 -31.37
CA LYS A 57 -134.06 -21.04 -32.42
C LYS A 57 -133.67 -19.66 -31.91
N ASN A 58 -134.55 -18.99 -31.16
CA ASN A 58 -134.27 -17.68 -30.57
C ASN A 58 -133.16 -17.79 -29.51
N GLU A 59 -133.23 -18.79 -28.61
CA GLU A 59 -132.16 -19.05 -27.63
C GLU A 59 -130.81 -19.33 -28.30
N ILE A 60 -130.78 -20.17 -29.35
CA ILE A 60 -129.55 -20.46 -30.10
C ILE A 60 -128.97 -19.19 -30.75
N GLU A 61 -129.80 -18.30 -31.28
CA GLU A 61 -129.34 -17.06 -31.90
C GLU A 61 -128.85 -16.04 -30.84
N GLU A 62 -129.50 -15.94 -29.69
CA GLU A 62 -129.06 -15.13 -28.55
C GLU A 62 -127.72 -15.64 -27.98
N ILE A 63 -127.58 -16.97 -27.80
CA ILE A 63 -126.33 -17.59 -27.38
C ILE A 63 -125.20 -17.29 -28.38
N LYS A 64 -125.45 -17.37 -29.69
CA LYS A 64 -124.46 -16.97 -30.71
C LYS A 64 -124.04 -15.51 -30.56
N ILE A 65 -125.01 -14.59 -30.42
CA ILE A 65 -124.76 -13.15 -30.28
C ILE A 65 -123.89 -12.89 -29.02
N ASN A 66 -124.25 -13.48 -27.89
CA ASN A 66 -123.53 -13.33 -26.63
C ASN A 66 -122.10 -13.91 -26.70
N PHE A 67 -121.92 -15.11 -27.27
CA PHE A 67 -120.58 -15.67 -27.52
C PHE A 67 -119.74 -14.81 -28.46
N GLN A 68 -120.34 -14.28 -29.53
CA GLN A 68 -119.63 -13.48 -30.52
C GLN A 68 -119.27 -12.08 -29.99
N GLN A 69 -120.09 -11.49 -29.11
CA GLN A 69 -119.71 -10.31 -28.33
C GLN A 69 -118.52 -10.61 -27.40
N PHE A 70 -118.61 -11.66 -26.58
CA PHE A 70 -117.53 -12.08 -25.67
C PHE A 70 -116.20 -12.33 -26.39
N PHE A 71 -116.21 -13.02 -27.53
CA PHE A 71 -115.01 -13.21 -28.36
C PHE A 71 -114.45 -11.88 -28.88
N ASN A 72 -115.31 -10.97 -29.37
CA ASN A 72 -114.88 -9.67 -29.85
C ASN A 72 -114.26 -8.80 -28.74
N GLU A 73 -114.76 -8.86 -27.50
CA GLU A 73 -114.16 -8.18 -26.35
C GLU A 73 -112.82 -8.78 -25.94
N LYS A 74 -112.71 -10.12 -25.88
CA LYS A 74 -111.44 -10.79 -25.57
C LYS A 74 -110.37 -10.55 -26.64
N ILE A 75 -110.75 -10.47 -27.91
CA ILE A 75 -109.85 -10.05 -28.99
C ILE A 75 -109.39 -8.60 -28.80
N LYS A 76 -110.28 -7.67 -28.42
CA LYS A 76 -109.89 -6.28 -28.08
C LYS A 76 -108.92 -6.20 -26.90
N GLU A 77 -109.17 -6.93 -25.81
CA GLU A 77 -108.24 -6.99 -24.66
C GLU A 77 -106.83 -7.44 -25.07
N ILE A 78 -106.74 -8.51 -25.87
CA ILE A 78 -105.48 -9.06 -26.36
C ILE A 78 -104.76 -8.05 -27.28
N LEU A 79 -105.49 -7.41 -28.20
CA LEU A 79 -104.91 -6.39 -29.09
C LEU A 79 -104.40 -5.16 -28.32
N ILE A 80 -105.08 -4.74 -27.26
CA ILE A 80 -104.62 -3.64 -26.39
C ILE A 80 -103.34 -4.05 -25.65
N LYS A 81 -103.33 -5.22 -24.99
CA LYS A 81 -102.13 -5.72 -24.29
C LYS A 81 -100.93 -5.87 -25.21
N ASN A 82 -101.11 -6.49 -26.38
CA ASN A 82 -100.05 -6.67 -27.37
C ASN A 82 -99.52 -5.32 -27.89
N LYS A 83 -100.37 -4.30 -28.02
CA LYS A 83 -99.96 -2.93 -28.40
C LYS A 83 -99.17 -2.25 -27.28
N GLU A 84 -99.59 -2.38 -26.03
CA GLU A 84 -98.82 -1.87 -24.89
C GLU A 84 -97.46 -2.55 -24.72
N GLU A 85 -97.40 -3.87 -24.87
CA GLU A 85 -96.14 -4.62 -24.80
C GLU A 85 -95.21 -4.26 -25.96
N LYS A 86 -95.73 -4.12 -27.18
CA LYS A 86 -94.96 -3.60 -28.32
C LYS A 86 -94.39 -2.22 -27.99
N ASN A 87 -95.21 -1.28 -27.53
CA ASN A 87 -94.75 0.08 -27.18
C ASN A 87 -93.68 0.06 -26.07
N LYS A 88 -93.83 -0.80 -25.05
CA LYS A 88 -92.84 -1.00 -23.98
C LYS A 88 -91.52 -1.59 -24.52
N LEU A 89 -91.59 -2.49 -25.50
CA LEU A 89 -90.41 -3.08 -26.16
C LEU A 89 -89.70 -2.04 -27.07
N GLU A 90 -90.48 -1.25 -27.81
CA GLU A 90 -89.98 -0.22 -28.73
C GLU A 90 -89.26 0.91 -27.97
N MET A 91 -89.80 1.35 -26.83
CA MET A 91 -89.10 2.29 -25.92
C MET A 91 -87.83 1.68 -25.30
N LYS A 92 -87.84 0.39 -24.94
CA LYS A 92 -86.62 -0.30 -24.44
C LYS A 92 -85.53 -0.38 -25.51
N ASN A 93 -85.90 -0.66 -26.76
CA ASN A 93 -84.95 -0.73 -27.87
C ASN A 93 -84.34 0.66 -28.14
N GLN A 94 -85.14 1.72 -28.19
CA GLN A 94 -84.65 3.09 -28.34
C GLN A 94 -83.73 3.51 -27.18
N PHE A 95 -84.02 3.09 -25.95
CA PHE A 95 -83.14 3.35 -24.80
C PHE A 95 -81.79 2.59 -24.93
N LEU A 96 -81.82 1.32 -25.37
CA LEU A 96 -80.62 0.53 -25.62
C LEU A 96 -79.77 1.06 -26.78
N GLU A 97 -80.39 1.49 -27.88
CA GLU A 97 -79.69 2.10 -29.02
C GLU A 97 -78.99 3.40 -28.61
N ASN A 98 -79.68 4.26 -27.85
CA ASN A 98 -79.07 5.48 -27.31
C ASN A 98 -77.93 5.17 -26.32
N GLY A 99 -78.10 4.19 -25.43
CA GLY A 99 -77.04 3.74 -24.52
C GLY A 99 -75.82 3.17 -25.23
N MET A 100 -76.03 2.34 -26.25
CA MET A 100 -74.94 1.81 -27.10
C MET A 100 -74.25 2.92 -27.89
N LYS A 101 -74.99 3.95 -28.34
CA LYS A 101 -74.40 5.11 -29.02
C LYS A 101 -73.49 5.90 -28.08
N ILE A 102 -73.97 6.23 -26.87
CA ILE A 102 -73.19 6.95 -25.84
C ILE A 102 -71.91 6.17 -25.50
N LEU A 103 -72.02 4.89 -25.15
CA LEU A 103 -70.87 4.03 -24.84
C LEU A 103 -69.86 3.98 -25.99
N LYS A 104 -70.33 3.98 -27.24
CA LYS A 104 -69.46 3.99 -28.43
C LYS A 104 -68.79 5.35 -28.64
N GLU A 105 -69.43 6.45 -28.29
CA GLU A 105 -68.85 7.80 -28.35
C GLU A 105 -67.79 7.95 -27.25
N GLU A 106 -68.12 7.64 -25.99
CA GLU A 106 -67.20 7.61 -24.83
C GLU A 106 -65.95 6.74 -25.10
N THR A 107 -66.14 5.50 -25.57
CA THR A 107 -65.03 4.58 -25.89
C THR A 107 -64.13 5.14 -27.00
N ASN A 108 -64.69 5.85 -27.99
CA ASN A 108 -63.89 6.47 -29.04
C ASN A 108 -63.10 7.68 -28.52
N GLU A 109 -63.68 8.51 -27.65
CA GLU A 109 -62.96 9.62 -27.02
C GLU A 109 -61.79 9.13 -26.16
N GLU A 110 -62.00 8.09 -25.35
CA GLU A 110 -60.95 7.50 -24.51
C GLU A 110 -59.82 6.87 -25.34
N ILE A 111 -60.15 6.16 -26.43
CA ILE A 111 -59.18 5.63 -27.40
C ILE A 111 -58.39 6.77 -28.08
N GLN A 112 -59.03 7.88 -28.45
CA GLN A 112 -58.33 9.02 -29.06
C GLN A 112 -57.43 9.75 -28.05
N LYS A 113 -57.85 9.86 -26.79
CA LYS A 113 -57.05 10.41 -25.70
C LYS A 113 -55.80 9.55 -25.48
N LEU A 114 -55.95 8.23 -25.30
CA LEU A 114 -54.84 7.28 -25.15
C LEU A 114 -53.85 7.32 -26.34
N LYS A 115 -54.35 7.38 -27.59
CA LYS A 115 -53.50 7.57 -28.78
C LYS A 115 -52.74 8.90 -28.76
N THR A 116 -53.35 9.96 -28.24
CA THR A 116 -52.73 11.29 -28.16
C THR A 116 -51.68 11.35 -27.07
N ASP A 117 -51.91 10.70 -25.93
CA ASP A 117 -50.99 10.69 -24.79
C ASP A 117 -49.79 9.75 -25.03
N HIS A 118 -49.99 8.52 -25.51
CA HIS A 118 -48.89 7.65 -25.95
C HIS A 118 -48.04 8.31 -27.05
N LYS A 119 -48.63 9.12 -27.93
CA LYS A 119 -47.88 9.86 -28.96
C LYS A 119 -46.96 10.93 -28.36
N LYS A 120 -47.36 11.59 -27.27
CA LYS A 120 -46.50 12.54 -26.54
C LYS A 120 -45.32 11.80 -25.90
N GLU A 121 -45.60 10.71 -25.19
CA GLU A 121 -44.57 9.88 -24.52
C GLU A 121 -43.53 9.35 -25.51
N ILE A 122 -43.95 8.85 -26.67
CA ILE A 122 -43.05 8.38 -27.73
C ILE A 122 -42.15 9.51 -28.26
N GLU A 123 -42.68 10.72 -28.42
CA GLU A 123 -41.88 11.86 -28.90
C GLU A 123 -40.94 12.42 -27.83
N GLU A 124 -41.34 12.42 -26.56
CA GLU A 124 -40.46 12.73 -25.43
C GLU A 124 -39.32 11.70 -25.29
N ILE A 125 -39.61 10.41 -25.43
CA ILE A 125 -38.61 9.34 -25.46
C ILE A 125 -37.61 9.53 -26.61
N LYS A 126 -38.08 9.92 -27.81
CA LYS A 126 -37.18 10.24 -28.95
C LYS A 126 -36.25 11.42 -28.64
N ILE A 127 -36.79 12.51 -28.08
CA ILE A 127 -36.00 13.70 -27.72
C ILE A 127 -34.94 13.34 -26.67
N ASN A 128 -35.33 12.62 -25.61
CA ASN A 128 -34.41 12.15 -24.58
C ASN A 128 -33.33 11.21 -25.14
N PHE A 129 -33.69 10.33 -26.09
CA PHE A 129 -32.73 9.44 -26.76
C PHE A 129 -31.77 10.21 -27.69
N GLN A 130 -32.23 11.25 -28.39
CA GLN A 130 -31.35 12.13 -29.18
C GLN A 130 -30.32 12.84 -28.29
N GLN A 131 -30.77 13.52 -27.22
CA GLN A 131 -29.89 14.20 -26.27
C GLN A 131 -28.90 13.24 -25.58
N PHE A 132 -29.28 11.99 -25.36
CA PHE A 132 -28.39 10.97 -24.81
C PHE A 132 -27.28 10.57 -25.79
N ASN A 133 -27.61 10.41 -27.08
CA ASN A 133 -26.63 10.12 -28.12
C ASN A 133 -25.66 11.29 -28.38
N GLU A 134 -26.15 12.53 -28.30
CA GLU A 134 -25.30 13.74 -28.37
C GLU A 134 -24.26 13.75 -27.24
N LYS A 135 -24.69 13.53 -25.99
CA LYS A 135 -23.79 13.42 -24.82
C LYS A 135 -22.78 12.28 -24.97
N ILE A 136 -23.18 11.13 -25.50
CA ILE A 136 -22.25 10.00 -25.79
C ILE A 136 -21.18 10.42 -26.79
N ASN A 137 -21.52 11.21 -27.82
CA ASN A 137 -20.55 11.66 -28.81
C ASN A 137 -19.61 12.74 -28.23
N GLU A 138 -20.11 13.67 -27.41
CA GLU A 138 -19.25 14.59 -26.67
C GLU A 138 -18.23 13.87 -25.78
N GLU A 139 -18.61 12.80 -25.09
CA GLU A 139 -17.69 12.04 -24.24
C GLU A 139 -16.64 11.26 -25.05
N LYS A 140 -16.97 10.78 -26.25
CA LYS A 140 -15.97 10.21 -27.19
C LYS A 140 -14.95 11.28 -27.60
N ASP A 141 -15.42 12.45 -28.01
CA ASP A 141 -14.63 13.61 -28.39
C ASP A 141 -13.68 14.06 -27.26
N LYS A 142 -14.16 14.08 -26.01
CA LYS A 142 -13.37 14.37 -24.81
C LYS A 142 -12.31 13.28 -24.59
N LYS A 143 -12.68 12.00 -24.72
CA LYS A 143 -11.76 10.87 -24.57
C LYS A 143 -10.62 10.91 -25.60
N GLU A 144 -10.91 11.12 -26.88
CA GLU A 144 -9.88 11.20 -27.93
C GLU A 144 -8.91 12.37 -27.69
N LYS A 145 -9.43 13.53 -27.27
CA LYS A 145 -8.60 14.69 -26.88
C LYS A 145 -7.74 14.43 -25.64
N ILE A 146 -8.13 13.49 -24.76
CA ILE A 146 -7.32 13.04 -23.61
C ILE A 146 -6.26 12.02 -24.08
N GLU A 147 -6.63 11.06 -24.92
CA GLU A 147 -5.74 10.06 -25.52
C GLU A 147 -4.53 10.73 -26.21
N ILE A 148 -4.79 11.71 -27.08
CA ILE A 148 -3.76 12.49 -27.79
C ILE A 148 -2.88 13.28 -26.81
N LYS A 149 -3.47 13.90 -25.76
CA LYS A 149 -2.69 14.63 -24.73
C LYS A 149 -1.78 13.70 -23.94
N ASN A 150 -2.22 12.49 -23.61
CA ASN A 150 -1.40 11.51 -22.89
C ASN A 150 -0.21 11.06 -23.76
N GLN A 151 -0.43 10.75 -25.03
CA GLN A 151 0.63 10.39 -25.96
C GLN A 151 1.67 11.51 -26.15
N LEU A 152 1.23 12.77 -26.22
CA LEU A 152 2.15 13.93 -26.25
C LEU A 152 2.94 14.08 -24.95
N LEU A 153 2.31 13.86 -23.78
CA LEU A 153 2.96 13.92 -22.48
C LEU A 153 4.01 12.82 -22.30
N GLU A 154 3.71 11.58 -22.70
CA GLU A 154 4.67 10.46 -22.64
C GLU A 154 5.89 10.71 -23.51
N ASN A 155 5.71 11.25 -24.72
CA ASN A 155 6.82 11.63 -25.60
C ASN A 155 7.66 12.76 -24.99
N GLY A 156 7.04 13.78 -24.38
CA GLY A 156 7.76 14.84 -23.66
C GLY A 156 8.58 14.32 -22.47
N ILE A 157 7.99 13.42 -21.67
CA ILE A 157 8.67 12.75 -20.55
C ILE A 157 9.85 11.89 -21.05
N LYS A 158 9.73 11.26 -22.22
CA LYS A 158 10.80 10.46 -22.83
C LYS A 158 11.99 11.32 -23.28
N ILE A 159 11.73 12.49 -23.88
CA ILE A 159 12.78 13.44 -24.30
C ILE A 159 13.52 13.97 -23.06
N LEU A 160 12.78 14.50 -22.08
CA LEU A 160 13.36 15.05 -20.84
C LEU A 160 14.24 14.06 -20.08
N LYS A 161 13.90 12.76 -20.10
CA LYS A 161 14.71 11.69 -19.48
C LYS A 161 16.07 11.51 -20.16
N GLU A 162 16.14 11.60 -21.48
CA GLU A 162 17.40 11.43 -22.21
C GLU A 162 18.27 12.70 -22.08
N GLU A 163 17.68 13.90 -22.19
CA GLU A 163 18.36 15.18 -21.91
C GLU A 163 18.95 15.22 -20.48
N THR A 164 18.20 14.75 -19.49
CA THR A 164 18.66 14.64 -18.10
C THR A 164 19.85 13.67 -17.97
N LYS A 165 19.79 12.53 -18.68
CA LYS A 165 20.84 11.49 -18.67
C LYS A 165 22.14 11.97 -19.34
N GLU A 166 22.05 12.68 -20.47
CA GLU A 166 23.20 13.34 -21.10
C GLU A 166 23.81 14.41 -20.18
N THR A 167 22.96 15.20 -19.51
CA THR A 167 23.37 16.22 -18.55
C THR A 167 24.10 15.62 -17.34
N ILE A 168 23.60 14.49 -16.80
CA ILE A 168 24.27 13.75 -15.71
C ILE A 168 25.65 13.26 -16.15
N ALA A 169 25.75 12.60 -17.32
CA ALA A 169 27.03 12.10 -17.83
C ALA A 169 28.07 13.22 -18.05
N LEU A 170 27.62 14.40 -18.48
CA LEU A 170 28.48 15.59 -18.60
C LEU A 170 28.97 16.09 -17.22
N PHE A 171 28.11 16.09 -16.20
CA PHE A 171 28.52 16.46 -14.84
C PHE A 171 29.46 15.43 -14.20
N GLU A 172 29.19 14.13 -14.34
CA GLU A 172 30.07 13.05 -13.85
C GLU A 172 31.48 13.16 -14.45
N LYS A 173 31.58 13.34 -15.77
CA LYS A 173 32.85 13.58 -16.47
C LYS A 173 33.60 14.78 -15.88
N LYS A 174 32.91 15.89 -15.64
CA LYS A 174 33.51 17.12 -15.10
C LYS A 174 33.91 16.98 -13.62
N ILE A 175 33.21 16.17 -12.84
CA ILE A 175 33.59 15.81 -11.46
C ILE A 175 34.90 15.01 -11.49
N CYS A 176 35.02 13.99 -12.35
CA CYS A 176 36.26 13.21 -12.50
C CYS A 176 37.46 14.07 -12.93
N GLU A 177 37.25 15.02 -13.84
CA GLU A 177 38.26 16.01 -14.25
C GLU A 177 38.70 16.88 -13.06
N LEU A 178 37.76 17.49 -12.33
CA LEU A 178 38.05 18.34 -11.17
C LEU A 178 38.70 17.57 -10.01
N THR A 179 38.29 16.33 -9.73
CA THR A 179 38.97 15.47 -8.73
C THR A 179 40.43 15.23 -9.14
N SER A 180 40.67 14.92 -10.42
CA SER A 180 42.02 14.69 -10.95
C SER A 180 42.90 15.96 -10.89
N GLU A 181 42.32 17.14 -11.00
CA GLU A 181 43.04 18.42 -10.79
C GLU A 181 43.26 18.71 -9.31
N MET A 182 42.29 18.43 -8.45
CA MET A 182 42.39 18.59 -7.01
C MET A 182 43.50 17.71 -6.42
N ASP A 183 43.67 16.47 -6.90
CA ASP A 183 44.76 15.59 -6.48
C ASP A 183 46.13 16.08 -6.96
N LYS A 184 46.24 16.61 -8.19
CA LYS A 184 47.46 17.29 -8.66
C LYS A 184 47.80 18.50 -7.77
N LEU A 185 46.81 19.33 -7.46
CA LEU A 185 46.96 20.49 -6.57
C LEU A 185 47.30 20.10 -5.12
N ASN A 186 46.76 19.00 -4.61
CA ASN A 186 47.11 18.45 -3.29
C ASN A 186 48.57 17.97 -3.28
N ASN A 187 49.04 17.29 -4.33
CA ASN A 187 50.42 16.84 -4.46
C ASN A 187 51.43 18.00 -4.60
N LEU A 188 50.99 19.16 -5.12
CA LEU A 188 51.78 20.39 -5.22
C LEU A 188 51.75 21.25 -3.94
N ASN A 189 50.61 21.34 -3.23
CA ASN A 189 50.43 22.20 -2.06
C ASN A 189 50.68 21.51 -0.70
N ASN A 190 50.67 20.17 -0.66
CA ASN A 190 51.15 19.46 0.51
C ASN A 190 52.63 19.76 0.70
N LYS A 191 52.95 20.46 1.79
CA LYS A 191 54.32 20.76 2.24
C LYS A 191 55.01 19.42 2.49
N GLN A 192 55.75 18.94 1.50
CA GLN A 192 56.19 17.54 1.46
C GLN A 192 57.08 17.23 2.65
N VAL A 193 56.86 16.05 3.22
CA VAL A 193 57.65 15.50 4.31
C VAL A 193 58.62 14.50 3.71
N SER A 194 59.85 14.95 3.49
CA SER A 194 60.92 14.12 2.93
C SER A 194 61.55 13.30 4.04
N PHE A 195 61.40 11.97 4.00
CA PHE A 195 62.14 11.09 4.90
C PHE A 195 63.64 11.15 4.56
N VAL A 196 64.46 11.42 5.57
CA VAL A 196 65.92 11.47 5.45
C VAL A 196 66.51 10.25 6.14
N GLN A 197 66.85 9.25 5.34
CA GLN A 197 67.48 8.02 5.81
C GLN A 197 68.88 8.33 6.37
N ILE A 198 69.14 7.94 7.61
CA ILE A 198 70.49 7.89 8.20
C ILE A 198 70.70 6.46 8.68
N ILE A 199 71.63 5.75 8.04
CA ILE A 199 72.07 4.42 8.50
C ILE A 199 72.64 4.58 9.91
N ASN A 200 71.99 3.97 10.90
CA ASN A 200 72.27 4.21 12.31
C ASN A 200 72.18 2.91 13.13
N LYS A 201 72.79 2.95 14.31
CA LYS A 201 72.93 1.82 15.23
C LYS A 201 73.15 2.28 16.64
N TRP A 202 72.96 1.40 17.61
CA TRP A 202 73.40 1.65 18.98
C TRP A 202 74.93 1.70 19.07
N ASP A 203 75.46 2.71 19.78
CA ASP A 203 76.90 2.96 19.89
C ASP A 203 77.39 2.87 21.34
N ARG A 204 76.67 3.52 22.25
CA ARG A 204 77.13 3.71 23.62
C ARG A 204 76.03 3.67 24.68
N ILE A 205 76.33 2.96 25.75
CA ILE A 205 75.62 3.05 27.02
C ILE A 205 76.07 4.34 27.73
N SER A 206 75.12 5.04 28.35
CA SER A 206 75.38 6.26 29.11
C SER A 206 76.04 5.95 30.46
N GLY A 207 77.21 6.56 30.72
CA GLY A 207 77.94 6.43 31.99
C GLY A 207 77.26 7.00 33.25
N LEU A 208 76.03 7.49 33.14
CA LEU A 208 75.17 7.81 34.29
C LEU A 208 74.39 6.60 34.80
N TYR A 209 74.35 5.50 34.02
CA TYR A 209 73.46 4.35 34.24
C TYR A 209 74.29 3.07 34.40
N GLU A 210 75.12 3.06 35.43
CA GLU A 210 76.08 1.98 35.72
C GLU A 210 75.44 0.88 36.59
N CYS A 211 75.78 -0.38 36.30
CA CYS A 211 75.27 -1.54 37.06
C CYS A 211 75.74 -1.58 38.53
N CYS A 212 76.89 -0.96 38.83
CA CYS A 212 77.56 -0.94 40.13
C CYS A 212 78.55 0.24 40.18
N LYS A 213 78.96 0.70 41.37
CA LYS A 213 80.02 1.73 41.52
C LYS A 213 81.35 1.35 40.83
N ASN A 214 81.64 0.05 40.74
CA ASN A 214 82.87 -0.50 40.18
C ASN A 214 82.80 -0.68 38.65
N LYS A 215 81.77 -0.15 37.97
CA LYS A 215 81.60 -0.16 36.50
C LYS A 215 81.76 -1.56 35.88
N CYS A 216 81.20 -2.56 36.56
CA CYS A 216 81.46 -4.00 36.47
C CYS A 216 81.28 -4.65 35.09
N ILE A 217 80.74 -3.94 34.10
CA ILE A 217 80.26 -4.50 32.84
C ILE A 217 80.78 -3.65 31.69
N ASN A 218 81.63 -4.24 30.87
CA ASN A 218 82.23 -3.59 29.71
C ASN A 218 81.16 -3.36 28.64
N THR A 219 80.87 -2.09 28.35
CA THR A 219 79.85 -1.67 27.38
C THR A 219 80.12 -2.13 25.95
N LYS A 220 81.33 -2.60 25.64
CA LYS A 220 81.73 -3.17 24.33
C LYS A 220 81.84 -4.70 24.30
N LYS A 221 81.87 -5.37 25.47
CA LYS A 221 81.92 -6.84 25.59
C LYS A 221 81.12 -7.29 26.83
N PRO A 222 79.78 -7.31 26.74
CA PRO A 222 78.88 -7.49 27.90
C PRO A 222 78.69 -8.96 28.35
N PHE A 223 79.74 -9.79 28.23
CA PHE A 223 79.80 -11.14 28.79
C PHE A 223 80.33 -11.11 30.23
N ALA A 224 79.65 -10.34 31.09
CA ALA A 224 80.04 -10.14 32.49
C ALA A 224 78.81 -10.00 33.39
N ASN A 225 78.85 -10.64 34.56
CA ASN A 225 77.85 -10.44 35.60
C ASN A 225 78.19 -9.20 36.45
N CYS A 226 77.18 -8.44 36.87
CA CYS A 226 77.39 -7.43 37.90
C CYS A 226 77.84 -8.10 39.21
N ILE A 227 78.99 -7.72 39.78
CA ILE A 227 79.52 -8.33 41.02
C ILE A 227 78.63 -8.07 42.26
N LYS A 228 77.67 -7.13 42.15
CA LYS A 228 76.63 -6.87 43.16
C LYS A 228 75.27 -7.47 42.78
N GLY A 229 75.23 -8.32 41.76
CA GLY A 229 74.04 -9.03 41.30
C GLY A 229 72.97 -8.18 40.62
N ASN A 230 73.14 -6.87 40.48
CA ASN A 230 72.15 -5.94 39.91
C ASN A 230 71.85 -6.24 38.42
N GLY A 231 70.59 -6.07 38.02
CA GLY A 231 70.16 -6.16 36.62
C GLY A 231 70.71 -5.00 35.77
N PHE A 232 70.96 -5.25 34.48
CA PHE A 232 71.71 -4.35 33.60
C PHE A 232 71.35 -4.50 32.11
N ILE A 233 71.85 -3.58 31.29
CA ILE A 233 71.69 -3.59 29.83
C ILE A 233 72.96 -4.03 29.10
N ASN A 234 72.76 -4.75 28.00
CA ASN A 234 73.77 -5.39 27.17
C ASN A 234 73.50 -5.02 25.70
N LEU A 235 74.50 -4.48 24.99
CA LEU A 235 74.45 -4.31 23.54
C LEU A 235 74.88 -5.63 22.89
N ILE A 236 73.91 -6.36 22.31
CA ILE A 236 74.15 -7.68 21.69
C ILE A 236 74.73 -7.50 20.29
N ASN A 237 74.17 -6.57 19.53
CA ASN A 237 74.63 -6.17 18.20
C ASN A 237 74.22 -4.71 17.94
N GLU A 238 74.28 -4.30 16.67
CA GLU A 238 74.09 -2.92 16.24
C GLU A 238 72.64 -2.42 16.42
N GLU A 239 71.66 -3.33 16.49
CA GLU A 239 70.23 -3.00 16.65
C GLU A 239 69.61 -3.54 17.95
N ASN A 240 70.20 -4.57 18.56
CA ASN A 240 69.61 -5.34 19.67
C ASN A 240 70.23 -5.00 21.03
N ILE A 241 69.38 -4.63 21.98
CA ILE A 241 69.75 -4.37 23.38
C ILE A 241 69.04 -5.40 24.27
N LYS A 242 69.80 -6.29 24.91
CA LYS A 242 69.26 -7.26 25.87
C LYS A 242 69.31 -6.68 27.28
N TYR A 243 68.24 -6.82 28.05
CA TYR A 243 68.30 -6.64 29.50
C TYR A 243 68.63 -7.99 30.15
N ILE A 244 69.61 -7.98 31.05
CA ILE A 244 70.02 -9.16 31.82
C ILE A 244 69.57 -8.93 33.26
N LYS A 245 68.58 -9.72 33.68
CA LYS A 245 67.94 -9.63 35.00
C LYS A 245 68.91 -10.03 36.11
N GLY A 246 68.90 -9.28 37.20
CA GLY A 246 69.76 -9.52 38.36
C GLY A 246 69.17 -10.45 39.41
N LYS A 247 70.00 -10.82 40.39
CA LYS A 247 69.55 -11.22 41.74
C LYS A 247 69.47 -10.03 42.72
N GLY A 248 70.10 -8.91 42.36
CA GLY A 248 70.12 -7.66 43.12
C GLY A 248 69.08 -6.65 42.62
N ILE A 249 69.39 -5.36 42.72
CA ILE A 249 68.48 -4.28 42.30
C ILE A 249 68.62 -4.05 40.80
N ASP A 250 67.54 -4.25 40.05
CA ASP A 250 67.45 -3.91 38.63
C ASP A 250 67.75 -2.42 38.39
N LYS A 251 68.74 -2.12 37.52
CA LYS A 251 69.14 -0.75 37.17
C LYS A 251 68.62 -0.37 35.78
N LYS A 252 68.01 0.81 35.69
CA LYS A 252 67.72 1.48 34.42
C LYS A 252 69.03 1.66 33.66
N GLY A 253 69.05 1.28 32.38
CA GLY A 253 70.10 1.61 31.43
C GLY A 253 69.63 2.69 30.45
N ARG A 254 70.58 3.40 29.81
CA ARG A 254 70.30 4.29 28.66
C ARG A 254 71.32 4.05 27.55
N VAL A 255 70.85 3.94 26.32
CA VAL A 255 71.65 3.73 25.10
C VAL A 255 71.40 4.86 24.11
N TYR A 256 72.46 5.36 23.49
CA TYR A 256 72.40 6.35 22.42
C TYR A 256 72.74 5.71 21.05
N GLY A 257 72.07 6.19 20.00
CA GLY A 257 72.48 5.90 18.62
C GLY A 257 73.84 6.50 18.28
N LYS A 258 74.49 5.97 17.24
CA LYS A 258 75.83 6.39 16.79
C LYS A 258 75.81 7.77 16.15
N TYR A 259 74.84 8.01 15.28
CA TYR A 259 74.74 9.23 14.48
C TYR A 259 73.63 10.15 14.99
N LEU A 260 73.93 11.44 14.94
CA LEU A 260 72.99 12.53 15.17
C LEU A 260 72.05 12.68 13.97
N PHE A 261 70.77 12.89 14.25
CA PHE A 261 69.82 13.44 13.30
C PHE A 261 70.05 14.95 13.24
N ASN A 262 70.85 15.39 12.28
CA ASN A 262 71.20 16.79 12.06
C ASN A 262 70.18 17.46 11.14
N LYS A 263 69.86 18.73 11.37
CA LYS A 263 69.05 19.55 10.46
C LYS A 263 69.73 19.61 9.07
N PRO A 264 69.07 19.20 7.97
CA PRO A 264 69.67 19.26 6.64
C PRO A 264 70.07 20.68 6.23
N LYS A 265 71.22 20.82 5.57
CA LYS A 265 71.77 22.13 5.12
C LYS A 265 71.15 22.63 3.80
N GLU A 266 70.70 21.69 2.98
CA GLU A 266 70.35 21.83 1.57
C GLU A 266 68.83 21.78 1.31
N ASP A 267 68.03 21.23 2.23
CA ASP A 267 66.57 21.22 2.11
C ASP A 267 66.00 22.61 2.41
N LEU A 268 65.80 23.37 1.34
CA LEU A 268 65.27 24.73 1.41
C LEU A 268 63.75 24.77 1.58
N ASN A 269 63.02 23.73 1.18
CA ASN A 269 61.58 23.80 0.89
C ASN A 269 60.70 22.80 1.65
N ASN A 270 61.19 21.57 1.85
CA ASN A 270 60.44 20.47 2.43
C ASN A 270 60.70 20.33 3.93
N TYR A 271 59.86 19.55 4.60
CA TYR A 271 60.07 19.19 6.00
C TYR A 271 60.84 17.88 6.06
N SER A 272 61.94 17.86 6.79
CA SER A 272 62.82 16.69 6.84
C SER A 272 62.44 15.77 8.01
N LEU A 273 61.99 14.54 7.72
CA LEU A 273 61.61 13.53 8.70
C LEU A 273 62.76 12.56 8.97
N PHE A 274 63.17 12.46 10.22
CA PHE A 274 63.97 11.35 10.73
C PHE A 274 63.08 10.47 11.61
N TYR A 275 63.18 9.14 11.50
CA TYR A 275 62.31 8.22 12.22
C TYR A 275 63.05 6.92 12.54
N PHE A 276 62.73 6.31 13.68
CA PHE A 276 63.22 4.99 14.08
C PHE A 276 62.18 4.27 14.94
N GLU A 277 62.18 2.95 14.89
CA GLU A 277 61.27 2.08 15.66
C GLU A 277 62.05 1.19 16.63
N ILE A 278 61.37 0.78 17.71
CA ILE A 278 61.86 -0.13 18.74
C ILE A 278 60.79 -1.16 19.06
N LYS A 279 61.04 -2.43 18.73
CA LYS A 279 60.27 -3.58 19.17
C LYS A 279 60.65 -3.94 20.61
N CYS A 280 59.66 -4.13 21.46
CA CYS A 280 59.85 -4.32 22.90
C CYS A 280 59.55 -5.74 23.37
N PHE A 281 60.49 -6.34 24.11
CA PHE A 281 60.36 -7.66 24.71
C PHE A 281 60.40 -7.54 26.24
N LYS A 282 59.25 -7.72 26.91
CA LYS A 282 59.16 -7.77 28.38
C LYS A 282 59.82 -9.05 28.90
N ILE A 283 60.49 -8.99 30.06
CA ILE A 283 61.09 -10.18 30.71
C ILE A 283 60.18 -10.74 31.81
N ASP A 284 59.53 -9.84 32.56
CA ASP A 284 58.46 -10.17 33.52
C ASP A 284 57.14 -9.59 33.00
N GLU A 285 55.99 -10.11 33.42
CA GLU A 285 54.70 -9.43 33.15
C GLU A 285 54.41 -8.28 34.13
N GLY A 286 55.12 -8.24 35.27
CA GLY A 286 54.87 -7.30 36.37
C GLY A 286 55.42 -5.88 36.19
N ASP A 287 55.11 -5.04 37.19
CA ASP A 287 55.32 -3.59 37.24
C ASP A 287 56.79 -3.08 37.16
N LYS A 288 57.78 -3.98 37.10
CA LYS A 288 59.22 -3.62 37.11
C LYS A 288 59.74 -3.18 35.72
N ASN A 289 59.00 -3.50 34.67
CA ASN A 289 59.28 -3.04 33.32
C ASN A 289 59.21 -1.52 33.23
N TYR A 290 60.22 -0.89 32.64
CA TYR A 290 60.23 0.52 32.30
C TYR A 290 60.95 0.71 30.97
N MET A 291 60.34 1.44 30.05
CA MET A 291 60.99 1.91 28.83
C MET A 291 60.69 3.39 28.60
N SER A 292 61.65 4.10 28.02
CA SER A 292 61.42 5.40 27.42
C SER A 292 62.23 5.59 26.13
N ILE A 293 61.54 5.91 25.04
CA ILE A 293 62.10 6.23 23.72
C ILE A 293 62.11 7.74 23.53
N GLY A 294 63.08 8.30 22.80
CA GLY A 294 63.07 9.72 22.48
C GLY A 294 64.36 10.24 21.86
N HIS A 295 64.49 11.56 21.91
CA HIS A 295 65.63 12.31 21.41
C HIS A 295 66.22 13.21 22.49
N ARG A 296 67.54 13.40 22.44
CA ARG A 296 68.27 14.38 23.26
C ARG A 296 68.90 15.43 22.35
N ASN A 297 68.69 16.70 22.66
CA ASN A 297 69.19 17.81 21.84
C ASN A 297 70.67 18.13 22.16
N CYS A 298 71.28 19.03 21.37
CA CYS A 298 72.65 19.49 21.61
C CYS A 298 72.87 20.16 22.98
N ASN A 299 71.82 20.76 23.53
CA ASN A 299 71.80 21.44 24.83
C ASN A 299 71.44 20.48 25.98
N ASN A 300 71.60 19.17 25.76
CA ASN A 300 71.39 18.06 26.69
C ASN A 300 69.94 17.82 27.18
N LYS A 301 68.97 18.68 26.84
CA LYS A 301 67.52 18.50 27.11
C LYS A 301 66.96 17.32 26.30
N CYS A 302 65.80 16.78 26.68
CA CYS A 302 65.27 15.52 26.12
C CYS A 302 63.75 15.52 25.93
N ILE A 303 63.27 15.38 24.69
CA ILE A 303 61.86 15.02 24.42
C ILE A 303 61.73 13.49 24.39
N ARG A 304 60.76 12.93 25.12
CA ARG A 304 60.69 11.47 25.37
C ARG A 304 59.28 10.96 25.69
N PHE A 305 58.98 9.73 25.30
CA PHE A 305 57.79 8.99 25.73
C PHE A 305 58.17 7.93 26.76
N HIS A 306 57.61 8.03 27.97
CA HIS A 306 57.73 7.07 29.06
C HIS A 306 56.62 6.02 28.98
N VAL A 307 56.91 4.93 28.26
CA VAL A 307 55.98 3.85 27.91
C VAL A 307 55.22 3.31 29.12
N LYS A 308 55.89 3.04 30.25
CA LYS A 308 55.24 2.47 31.44
C LYS A 308 54.12 3.36 32.01
N TYR A 309 54.28 4.68 31.93
CA TYR A 309 53.40 5.64 32.58
C TYR A 309 52.38 6.28 31.62
N ALA A 310 52.45 5.96 30.32
CA ALA A 310 51.72 6.66 29.27
C ALA A 310 51.99 8.19 29.26
N LEU A 311 53.21 8.63 29.60
CA LEU A 311 53.58 10.04 29.70
C LEU A 311 54.56 10.44 28.61
N ILE A 312 54.22 11.44 27.81
CA ILE A 312 55.19 12.19 27.00
C ILE A 312 55.78 13.30 27.87
N LYS A 313 57.06 13.65 27.64
CA LYS A 313 57.72 14.83 28.21
C LYS A 313 58.44 15.66 27.16
N ASN A 314 58.42 16.98 27.36
CA ASN A 314 59.16 17.96 26.55
C ASN A 314 60.55 18.28 27.12
N GLU A 315 61.19 19.31 26.57
CA GLU A 315 62.56 19.71 26.93
C GLU A 315 62.70 20.35 28.32
N GLU A 316 61.59 20.78 28.93
CA GLU A 316 61.49 21.31 30.30
C GLU A 316 60.92 20.29 31.30
N ASP A 317 60.83 19.02 30.87
CA ASP A 317 60.36 17.88 31.67
C ASP A 317 58.87 17.94 32.07
N GLU A 318 58.06 18.82 31.47
CA GLU A 318 56.60 18.88 31.61
C GLU A 318 55.93 17.57 31.17
N GLU A 319 54.81 17.16 31.78
CA GLU A 319 54.21 15.83 31.59
C GLU A 319 52.86 15.85 30.87
N PHE A 320 52.79 15.18 29.72
CA PHE A 320 51.60 15.07 28.89
C PHE A 320 51.08 13.63 28.87
N LYS A 321 49.92 13.38 29.48
CA LYS A 321 49.35 12.03 29.61
C LYS A 321 48.62 11.58 28.34
N ILE A 322 48.89 10.35 27.92
CA ILE A 322 48.19 9.65 26.85
C ILE A 322 47.05 8.82 27.46
N ASN A 323 45.82 9.11 27.02
CA ASN A 323 44.63 8.37 27.44
C ASN A 323 44.51 7.04 26.67
N ASN A 324 43.87 6.05 27.30
CA ASN A 324 43.58 4.72 26.72
C ASN A 324 44.82 3.98 26.18
N PHE A 325 45.99 4.22 26.79
CA PHE A 325 47.24 3.57 26.43
C PHE A 325 47.42 2.22 27.15
N PHE A 326 47.88 1.22 26.40
CA PHE A 326 48.25 -0.10 26.89
C PHE A 326 49.63 -0.48 26.33
N TRP A 327 50.48 -1.12 27.13
CA TRP A 327 51.80 -1.63 26.69
C TRP A 327 51.80 -3.16 26.78
N ASN A 328 51.92 -3.82 25.63
CA ASN A 328 51.97 -5.27 25.48
C ASN A 328 53.40 -5.77 25.27
N ASN A 329 53.57 -7.10 25.25
CA ASN A 329 54.81 -7.71 24.77
C ASN A 329 54.83 -7.71 23.22
N ASN A 330 56.00 -7.57 22.61
CA ASN A 330 56.21 -7.38 21.16
C ASN A 330 55.67 -6.08 20.54
N ASP A 331 55.10 -5.15 21.33
CA ASP A 331 54.74 -3.82 20.84
C ASP A 331 55.94 -3.10 20.21
N ILE A 332 55.68 -2.36 19.13
CA ILE A 332 56.65 -1.58 18.39
C ILE A 332 56.37 -0.09 18.60
N PHE A 333 57.33 0.62 19.19
CA PHE A 333 57.25 2.04 19.48
C PHE A 333 58.20 2.81 18.58
N GLY A 334 57.69 3.80 17.85
CA GLY A 334 58.50 4.67 17.03
C GLY A 334 58.61 6.08 17.58
N CYS A 335 59.66 6.76 17.17
CA CYS A 335 59.92 8.15 17.50
C CYS A 335 60.40 8.88 16.24
N GLY A 336 59.65 9.91 15.86
CA GLY A 336 59.92 10.73 14.68
C GLY A 336 60.28 12.15 15.08
N LEU A 337 61.28 12.70 14.40
CA LEU A 337 61.74 14.07 14.48
C LEU A 337 61.51 14.75 13.14
N ILE A 338 60.75 15.85 13.16
CA ILE A 338 60.49 16.69 11.99
C ILE A 338 61.26 17.99 12.14
N TYR A 339 62.11 18.28 11.14
CA TYR A 339 62.71 19.58 10.96
C TYR A 339 61.92 20.44 9.96
N PRO A 340 61.66 21.72 10.26
CA PRO A 340 61.14 22.65 9.27
C PRO A 340 62.23 23.07 8.27
N PRO A 341 61.85 23.34 7.00
CA PRO A 341 62.76 23.78 5.95
C PRO A 341 63.52 25.05 6.32
N LYS A 342 64.70 25.21 5.72
CA LYS A 342 65.58 26.35 5.98
C LYS A 342 64.92 27.72 5.77
N ASN A 343 63.98 27.85 4.83
CA ASN A 343 63.25 29.10 4.59
C ASN A 343 62.17 29.43 5.63
N LYS A 344 61.89 28.54 6.59
CA LYS A 344 60.90 28.75 7.67
C LYS A 344 61.60 28.83 9.03
N ILE A 345 62.55 29.76 9.15
CA ILE A 345 63.41 29.98 10.33
C ILE A 345 62.60 30.11 11.63
N ASN A 346 61.46 30.80 11.59
CA ASN A 346 60.56 31.03 12.73
C ASN A 346 59.74 29.78 13.12
N LYS A 347 60.02 28.61 12.55
CA LYS A 347 59.45 27.34 12.99
C LYS A 347 60.51 26.51 13.71
N LEU A 348 60.08 25.88 14.79
CA LEU A 348 60.89 25.00 15.61
C LEU A 348 60.73 23.54 15.13
N PRO A 349 61.70 22.66 15.41
CA PRO A 349 61.54 21.22 15.23
C PRO A 349 60.38 20.69 16.09
N TYR A 350 59.82 19.54 15.73
CA TYR A 350 58.89 18.83 16.60
C TYR A 350 59.15 17.32 16.58
N ILE A 351 58.74 16.66 17.67
CA ILE A 351 58.86 15.20 17.83
C ILE A 351 57.48 14.59 18.03
N PHE A 352 57.23 13.45 17.39
CA PHE A 352 56.02 12.65 17.58
C PHE A 352 56.39 11.20 17.91
N PHE A 353 55.45 10.49 18.53
CA PHE A 353 55.61 9.10 18.94
C PHE A 353 54.55 8.24 18.29
N THR A 354 54.88 6.97 18.07
CA THR A 354 53.98 5.97 17.48
C THR A 354 53.97 4.69 18.31
N GLN A 355 52.89 3.93 18.20
CA GLN A 355 52.77 2.56 18.66
C GLN A 355 52.09 1.74 17.56
N ASN A 356 52.70 0.62 17.18
CA ASN A 356 52.18 -0.35 16.20
C ASN A 356 51.66 0.33 14.91
N GLY A 357 52.46 1.24 14.35
CA GLY A 357 52.15 1.98 13.11
C GLY A 357 51.15 3.13 13.23
N LYS A 358 50.71 3.52 14.44
CA LYS A 358 49.78 4.63 14.67
C LYS A 358 50.41 5.70 15.56
N GLN A 359 50.19 6.99 15.27
CA GLN A 359 50.66 8.06 16.14
C GLN A 359 49.91 8.03 17.48
N ILE A 360 50.65 8.22 18.58
CA ILE A 360 50.11 8.34 19.94
C ILE A 360 50.28 9.78 20.45
N GLY A 361 49.18 10.37 20.93
CA GLY A 361 49.14 11.77 21.37
C GLY A 361 49.36 12.79 20.25
N LYS A 362 49.51 14.05 20.65
CA LYS A 362 49.98 15.13 19.77
C LYS A 362 51.51 15.07 19.60
N ALA A 363 52.03 15.82 18.63
CA ALA A 363 53.46 16.11 18.57
C ALA A 363 53.86 17.06 19.72
N VAL A 364 55.12 17.01 20.13
CA VAL A 364 55.73 17.97 21.06
C VAL A 364 56.58 18.93 20.24
N LEU A 365 56.33 20.23 20.36
CA LEU A 365 57.22 21.25 19.78
C LEU A 365 58.52 21.30 20.60
N ALA A 366 59.67 21.43 19.95
CA ALA A 366 60.91 21.74 20.66
C ALA A 366 60.94 23.21 21.07
N ASN A 367 61.59 23.52 22.20
CA ASN A 367 61.61 24.87 22.75
C ASN A 367 62.67 25.73 22.03
N GLU A 368 63.66 25.09 21.40
CA GLU A 368 64.78 25.72 20.70
C GLU A 368 64.98 25.11 19.30
N ASN A 369 65.55 25.88 18.36
CA ASN A 369 65.81 25.43 16.97
C ASN A 369 67.11 24.58 16.88
N CYS A 370 67.26 23.59 17.76
CA CYS A 370 68.49 22.81 17.91
C CYS A 370 68.90 22.11 16.61
N ILE A 371 70.14 22.36 16.17
CA ILE A 371 70.67 21.86 14.89
C ILE A 371 70.86 20.34 14.83
N SER A 372 70.82 19.65 15.96
CA SER A 372 70.97 18.20 16.03
C SER A 372 70.29 17.57 17.24
N TYR A 373 69.81 16.33 17.06
CA TYR A 373 69.28 15.46 18.10
C TYR A 373 69.90 14.06 17.99
N ILE A 374 70.18 13.43 19.12
CA ILE A 374 70.62 12.01 19.16
C ILE A 374 69.42 11.12 19.54
N PRO A 375 69.08 10.08 18.75
CA PRO A 375 68.08 9.09 19.15
C PRO A 375 68.59 8.28 20.34
N TYR A 376 67.70 7.97 21.28
CA TYR A 376 68.05 7.19 22.46
C TYR A 376 66.88 6.36 22.99
N VAL A 377 67.23 5.31 23.74
CA VAL A 377 66.29 4.53 24.55
C VAL A 377 66.82 4.38 25.97
N SER A 378 65.94 4.38 26.95
CA SER A 378 66.25 3.95 28.32
C SER A 378 65.33 2.81 28.72
N LEU A 379 65.85 1.77 29.35
CA LEU A 379 65.13 0.52 29.60
C LEU A 379 65.51 -0.12 30.95
N ASN A 380 64.57 -0.86 31.53
CA ASN A 380 64.71 -1.68 32.73
C ASN A 380 63.71 -2.84 32.67
N GLY A 381 64.17 -4.08 32.87
CA GLY A 381 63.29 -5.27 32.84
C GLY A 381 62.78 -5.67 31.45
N CYS A 382 63.05 -4.90 30.40
CA CYS A 382 62.71 -5.24 29.01
C CYS A 382 63.94 -5.21 28.10
N SER A 383 64.01 -6.14 27.16
CA SER A 383 64.95 -6.11 26.03
C SER A 383 64.28 -5.43 24.82
N VAL A 384 65.08 -4.97 23.86
CA VAL A 384 64.57 -4.31 22.65
C VAL A 384 65.38 -4.64 21.40
N GLU A 385 64.70 -4.61 20.26
CA GLU A 385 65.28 -4.63 18.91
C GLU A 385 64.92 -3.30 18.23
N ALA A 386 65.89 -2.62 17.64
CA ALA A 386 65.66 -1.40 16.87
C ALA A 386 65.44 -1.67 15.38
N ASN A 387 64.78 -0.72 14.72
CA ASN A 387 64.86 -0.51 13.28
C ASN A 387 65.15 0.98 13.05
N PHE A 388 66.32 1.30 12.49
CA PHE A 388 66.68 2.68 12.13
C PHE A 388 66.32 3.04 10.67
N GLY A 389 65.64 2.14 9.95
CA GLY A 389 65.43 2.28 8.51
C GLY A 389 66.72 2.03 7.71
N ASN A 390 67.59 1.16 8.23
CA ASN A 390 68.86 0.79 7.58
C ASN A 390 68.62 0.10 6.23
N ASP A 391 67.61 -0.77 6.18
CA ASP A 391 67.06 -1.42 4.99
C ASP A 391 65.54 -1.34 5.10
N LEU A 392 64.88 -0.63 4.19
CA LEU A 392 63.43 -0.46 4.15
C LEU A 392 62.73 -1.41 3.18
N GLU A 393 63.47 -2.23 2.44
CA GLU A 393 62.92 -3.25 1.53
C GLU A 393 62.70 -4.56 2.28
N THR A 394 63.68 -5.01 3.08
CA THR A 394 63.56 -6.23 3.89
C THR A 394 63.05 -5.96 5.32
N LYS A 395 63.33 -4.78 5.89
CA LYS A 395 62.92 -4.38 7.25
C LYS A 395 62.16 -3.03 7.25
N PRO A 396 61.02 -2.91 6.54
CA PRO A 396 60.22 -1.68 6.55
C PRO A 396 59.75 -1.30 7.97
N PHE A 397 59.50 0.00 8.17
CA PHE A 397 58.78 0.49 9.34
C PHE A 397 57.32 0.02 9.33
N ILE A 398 56.72 -0.19 10.50
CA ILE A 398 55.26 -0.40 10.61
C ILE A 398 54.51 0.92 10.44
N TYR A 399 55.11 2.04 10.84
CA TYR A 399 54.57 3.37 10.53
C TYR A 399 54.84 3.76 9.06
N ASP A 400 53.77 4.04 8.32
CA ASP A 400 53.87 4.53 6.95
C ASP A 400 54.33 6.01 6.91
N ILE A 401 55.65 6.19 6.94
CA ILE A 401 56.33 7.48 6.80
C ILE A 401 55.94 8.25 5.53
N ARG A 402 55.45 7.58 4.47
CA ARG A 402 55.00 8.24 3.22
C ARG A 402 53.64 8.92 3.39
N LYS A 403 52.87 8.54 4.43
CA LYS A 403 51.60 9.14 4.85
C LYS A 403 51.76 10.09 6.05
N HIS A 404 52.97 10.53 6.42
CA HIS A 404 53.14 11.50 7.49
C HIS A 404 52.69 12.90 7.06
N PHE A 405 51.59 13.39 7.64
CA PHE A 405 51.12 14.76 7.49
C PHE A 405 51.67 15.65 8.60
N LEU A 406 51.97 16.91 8.27
CA LEU A 406 52.46 17.87 9.26
C LEU A 406 51.49 18.05 10.43
N ALA A 407 52.02 18.00 11.64
CA ALA A 407 51.25 18.20 12.86
C ALA A 407 50.57 19.59 12.87
N LYS A 408 49.24 19.59 12.99
CA LYS A 408 48.41 20.80 13.12
C LYS A 408 48.18 21.23 14.57
N GLN A 409 48.51 20.36 15.52
CA GLN A 409 48.38 20.60 16.95
C GLN A 409 49.59 20.02 17.67
N PHE A 410 50.03 20.73 18.71
CA PHE A 410 51.11 20.33 19.60
C PHE A 410 50.60 20.21 21.03
N TYR A 411 51.36 19.50 21.87
CA TYR A 411 51.40 19.75 23.29
C TYR A 411 52.08 21.09 23.54
#